data_AF-A0A661P644-F1
#
_entry.id   AF-A0A661P644-F1
#
_cell.length_a   1.000
_cell.length_b   1.000
_cell.length_c   1.000
_cell.angle_alpha   90.00
_cell.angle_beta   90.00
_cell.angle_gamma   90.00
#
_symmetry.space_group_name_H-M   'P 1'
#
loop_
_entity.id
_entity.type
_entity.pdbx_description
1 polymer ?
#
loop_
_entity_poly.entity_id
_entity_poly.type
_entity_poly.pdbx_seq_one_letter_code
_entity_poly.pdbx_strand_id
1 'polypeptide(L)'
;MCAATSPQGVLTDPSVVGATAAVLAIIAVALYQTVLAPEQVFVIYAAVALPVVLAAAAWLSLLGARKKVVSWLAGLPFSVENVNSLLNGVGQNLVIRFAQQPPDRDVLNDRLERIYPDCFALEYAAEEPEVEVRVGVIDSKLNPASATHRRYVRVHRLIDEALVPMSEDHPIEVVFVS
;
A
#
# COMPACT_ATOMS: atom_id res chain seq x y z
N MET A 1 4.42 9.44 -1.50
CA MET A 1 3.15 8.76 -1.85
C MET A 1 3.28 7.66 -2.91
N CYS A 2 4.48 7.31 -3.42
CA CYS A 2 4.64 6.15 -4.32
C CYS A 2 4.97 4.83 -3.59
N ALA A 3 5.40 4.91 -2.33
CA ALA A 3 5.88 3.76 -1.57
C ALA A 3 4.82 2.67 -1.36
N ALA A 4 3.54 3.02 -1.20
CA ALA A 4 2.46 2.05 -1.00
C ALA A 4 2.24 1.12 -2.22
N THR A 5 2.61 1.58 -3.42
CA THR A 5 2.36 0.83 -4.67
C THR A 5 3.41 -0.24 -4.98
N SER A 6 4.48 -0.33 -4.17
CA SER A 6 5.58 -1.26 -4.39
C SER A 6 6.13 -1.78 -3.06
N PRO A 7 6.52 -3.07 -2.98
CA PRO A 7 7.18 -3.60 -1.78
C PRO A 7 8.53 -2.90 -1.51
N GLN A 8 9.14 -2.29 -2.54
CA GLN A 8 10.39 -1.54 -2.42
C GLN A 8 10.20 -0.12 -1.90
N GLY A 9 8.96 0.32 -1.65
CA GLY A 9 8.66 1.65 -1.14
C GLY A 9 9.39 2.01 0.16
N VAL A 10 9.68 1.00 1.00
CA VAL A 10 10.48 1.15 2.22
C VAL A 10 11.86 1.75 1.95
N LEU A 11 12.47 1.45 0.79
CA LEU A 11 13.78 1.97 0.41
C LEU A 11 13.76 3.46 0.04
N THR A 12 12.57 4.04 -0.11
CA THR A 12 12.38 5.49 -0.33
C THR A 12 11.97 6.22 0.95
N ASP A 13 11.84 5.52 2.07
CA ASP A 13 11.49 6.12 3.36
C ASP A 13 12.66 6.95 3.91
N PRO A 14 12.48 8.27 4.16
CA PRO A 14 13.56 9.13 4.63
C PRO A 14 14.18 8.68 5.96
N SER A 15 13.41 8.09 6.87
CA SER A 15 13.91 7.62 8.15
C SER A 15 14.78 6.38 7.99
N VAL A 16 14.37 5.43 7.13
CA VAL A 16 15.17 4.23 6.83
C VAL A 16 16.45 4.58 6.09
N VAL A 17 16.36 5.41 5.06
CA VAL A 17 17.52 5.86 4.26
C VAL A 17 18.48 6.66 5.14
N GLY A 18 17.95 7.60 5.94
CA GLY A 18 18.74 8.45 6.84
C GLY A 18 19.45 7.65 7.92
N ALA A 19 18.77 6.72 8.59
CA ALA A 19 19.37 5.87 9.62
C ALA A 19 20.48 4.98 9.04
N THR A 20 20.23 4.38 7.87
CA THR A 20 21.22 3.52 7.19
C THR A 20 22.45 4.34 6.77
N ALA A 21 22.25 5.51 6.18
CA ALA A 21 23.33 6.40 5.79
C ALA A 21 24.14 6.88 7.01
N ALA A 22 23.48 7.21 8.13
CA ALA A 22 24.14 7.62 9.37
C ALA A 22 25.01 6.51 9.97
N VAL A 23 24.49 5.27 10.05
CA VAL A 23 25.27 4.12 10.54
C VAL A 23 26.50 3.87 9.67
N LEU A 24 26.34 3.89 8.35
CA LEU A 24 27.46 3.72 7.42
C LEU A 24 28.47 4.86 7.51
N ALA A 25 28.03 6.10 7.73
CA ALA A 25 28.91 7.24 7.95
C ALA A 25 29.71 7.11 9.26
N ILE A 26 29.09 6.62 10.34
CA ILE A 26 29.79 6.37 11.61
C ILE A 26 30.86 5.28 11.44
N ILE A 27 30.51 4.18 10.77
CA ILE A 27 31.44 3.09 10.45
C ILE A 27 32.60 3.61 9.58
N ALA A 28 32.28 4.43 8.58
CA ALA A 28 33.26 5.06 7.70
C ALA A 28 34.28 5.91 8.47
N VAL A 29 33.81 6.77 9.39
CA VAL A 29 34.67 7.61 10.23
C VAL A 29 35.53 6.76 11.17
N ALA A 30 34.96 5.73 11.79
CA ALA A 30 35.69 4.83 12.70
C ALA A 30 36.79 4.05 11.98
N LEU A 31 36.53 3.57 10.77
CA LEU A 31 37.53 2.88 9.94
C LEU A 31 38.63 3.85 9.46
N TYR A 32 38.26 5.08 9.08
CA TYR A 32 39.22 6.13 8.68
C TYR A 32 40.24 6.44 9.78
N GLN A 33 39.79 6.43 11.03
CA GLN A 33 40.66 6.71 12.18
C GLN A 33 41.61 5.56 12.55
N THR A 34 41.36 4.34 12.06
CA THR A 34 42.00 3.13 12.62
C THR A 34 42.88 2.36 11.64
N VAL A 35 42.57 2.30 10.33
CA VAL A 35 43.16 1.25 9.47
C VAL A 35 43.55 1.66 8.04
N LEU A 36 43.08 2.77 7.46
CA LEU A 36 43.05 2.87 5.99
C LEU A 36 44.20 3.67 5.36
N ALA A 37 44.76 3.09 4.29
CA ALA A 37 45.56 3.81 3.31
C ALA A 37 44.68 4.76 2.48
N PRO A 38 45.21 5.87 1.93
CA PRO A 38 44.45 6.87 1.17
C PRO A 38 43.58 6.29 0.03
N GLU A 39 44.02 5.17 -0.53
CA GLU A 39 43.39 4.47 -1.65
C GLU A 39 42.05 3.79 -1.28
N GLN A 40 41.90 3.40 -0.01
CA GLN A 40 40.73 2.67 0.50
C GLN A 40 39.60 3.63 0.95
N VAL A 41 39.90 4.92 1.05
CA VAL A 41 38.96 5.98 1.40
C VAL A 41 37.83 6.10 0.37
N PHE A 42 38.14 5.90 -0.92
CA PHE A 42 37.16 5.94 -2.00
C PHE A 42 36.08 4.84 -1.86
N VAL A 43 36.48 3.62 -1.49
CA VAL A 43 35.55 2.48 -1.30
C VAL A 43 34.55 2.77 -0.19
N ILE A 44 34.99 3.45 0.86
CA ILE A 44 34.14 3.81 2.00
C ILE A 44 33.17 4.92 1.64
N TYR A 45 33.63 5.97 0.96
CA TYR A 45 32.70 7.00 0.46
C TYR A 45 31.66 6.42 -0.50
N ALA A 46 32.07 5.49 -1.37
CA ALA A 46 31.12 4.77 -2.23
C ALA A 46 30.10 3.94 -1.43
N ALA A 47 30.52 3.27 -0.36
CA ALA A 47 29.63 2.52 0.52
C ALA A 47 28.64 3.42 1.29
N VAL A 48 29.07 4.59 1.75
CA VAL A 48 28.20 5.58 2.42
C VAL A 48 27.21 6.22 1.44
N ALA A 49 27.61 6.42 0.18
CA ALA A 49 26.73 6.94 -0.86
C ALA A 49 25.70 5.91 -1.34
N LEU A 50 25.97 4.61 -1.17
CA LEU A 50 25.14 3.52 -1.69
C LEU A 50 23.65 3.60 -1.28
N PRO A 51 23.27 3.83 -0.01
CA PRO A 51 21.85 3.95 0.36
C PRO A 51 21.16 5.12 -0.34
N VAL A 52 21.86 6.23 -0.57
CA VAL A 52 21.29 7.40 -1.27
C VAL A 52 21.06 7.08 -2.75
N VAL A 53 22.02 6.39 -3.38
CA VAL A 53 21.88 5.94 -4.77
C VAL A 53 20.74 4.92 -4.90
N LEU A 54 20.63 3.97 -3.98
CA LEU A 54 19.54 2.99 -3.96
C LEU A 54 18.18 3.66 -3.76
N ALA A 55 18.10 4.64 -2.86
CA ALA A 55 16.88 5.42 -2.64
C ALA A 55 16.49 6.23 -3.90
N ALA A 56 17.47 6.85 -4.58
CA ALA A 56 17.24 7.57 -5.82
C ALA A 56 16.77 6.62 -6.94
N ALA A 57 17.40 5.46 -7.08
CA ALA A 57 17.00 4.44 -8.05
C ALA A 57 15.59 3.90 -7.77
N ALA A 58 15.25 3.65 -6.50
CA ALA A 58 13.91 3.25 -6.07
C ALA A 58 12.89 4.37 -6.32
N TRP A 59 13.25 5.64 -6.11
CA TRP A 59 12.38 6.76 -6.45
C TRP A 59 12.11 6.84 -7.95
N LEU A 60 13.15 6.67 -8.78
CA LEU A 60 13.03 6.63 -10.24
C LEU A 60 12.14 5.47 -10.70
N SER A 61 12.26 4.28 -10.12
CA SER A 61 11.41 3.12 -10.48
C SER A 61 9.95 3.32 -10.09
N LEU A 62 9.67 4.23 -9.15
CA LEU A 62 8.34 4.61 -8.71
C LEU A 62 7.77 5.82 -9.47
N LEU A 63 8.55 6.45 -10.36
CA LEU A 63 8.05 7.49 -11.27
C LEU A 63 7.05 6.86 -12.24
N GLY A 64 5.76 7.09 -11.97
CA GLY A 64 4.66 6.53 -12.77
C GLY A 64 3.71 5.65 -11.97
N ALA A 65 4.01 5.33 -10.71
CA ALA A 65 3.07 4.67 -9.80
C ALA A 65 1.70 5.36 -9.77
N ARG A 66 1.69 6.69 -9.68
CA ARG A 66 0.45 7.49 -9.74
C ARG A 66 -0.31 7.28 -11.04
N LYS A 67 0.37 7.23 -12.20
CA LYS A 67 -0.30 7.01 -13.49
C LYS A 67 -0.94 5.63 -13.55
N LYS A 68 -0.28 4.60 -13.00
CA LYS A 68 -0.84 3.24 -12.91
C LYS A 68 -2.10 3.20 -12.04
N VAL A 69 -2.06 3.82 -10.86
CA VAL A 69 -3.23 3.90 -9.97
C VAL A 69 -4.38 4.64 -10.65
N VAL A 70 -4.12 5.79 -11.28
CA VAL A 70 -5.15 6.55 -12.01
C VAL A 70 -5.71 5.75 -13.18
N SER A 71 -4.85 5.05 -13.93
CA SER A 71 -5.29 4.21 -15.05
C SER A 71 -6.14 3.03 -14.58
N TRP A 72 -5.81 2.43 -13.44
CA TRP A 72 -6.60 1.37 -12.83
C TRP A 72 -7.97 1.92 -12.39
N LEU A 73 -8.00 3.03 -11.65
CA LEU A 73 -9.24 3.69 -11.21
C LEU A 73 -10.15 4.06 -12.38
N ALA A 74 -9.58 4.55 -13.47
CA ALA A 74 -10.33 4.92 -14.67
C ALA A 74 -10.91 3.71 -15.44
N GLY A 75 -10.45 2.49 -15.15
CA GLY A 75 -10.93 1.26 -15.77
C GLY A 75 -12.03 0.54 -14.98
N LEU A 76 -12.38 1.02 -13.79
CA LEU A 76 -13.39 0.39 -12.94
C LEU A 76 -14.82 0.76 -13.38
N PRO A 77 -15.81 -0.14 -13.18
CA PRO A 77 -17.21 0.11 -13.54
C PRO A 77 -17.92 1.06 -12.57
N PHE A 78 -17.29 1.42 -11.45
CA PHE A 78 -17.81 2.30 -10.41
C PHE A 78 -16.72 3.23 -9.88
N SER A 79 -17.14 4.28 -9.17
CA SER A 79 -16.20 5.25 -8.59
C SER A 79 -15.54 4.71 -7.33
N VAL A 80 -14.22 4.90 -7.19
CA VAL A 80 -13.51 4.63 -5.93
C VAL A 80 -13.00 5.94 -5.36
N GLU A 81 -13.52 6.30 -4.19
CA GLU A 81 -13.24 7.55 -3.51
C GLU A 81 -12.21 7.38 -2.38
N ASN A 82 -11.59 8.51 -2.02
CA ASN A 82 -10.62 8.61 -0.93
C ASN A 82 -9.43 7.62 -1.02
N VAL A 83 -8.98 7.26 -2.22
CA VAL A 83 -7.82 6.36 -2.41
C VAL A 83 -6.54 6.87 -1.73
N ASN A 84 -6.44 8.17 -1.45
CA ASN A 84 -5.34 8.72 -0.67
C ASN A 84 -5.29 8.17 0.76
N SER A 85 -6.42 7.86 1.41
CA SER A 85 -6.43 7.23 2.73
C SER A 85 -5.78 5.84 2.68
N LEU A 86 -6.04 5.07 1.61
CA LEU A 86 -5.38 3.78 1.35
C LEU A 86 -3.87 3.95 1.18
N LEU A 87 -3.46 4.87 0.30
CA LEU A 87 -2.06 5.09 -0.04
C LEU A 87 -1.23 5.65 1.12
N ASN A 88 -1.87 6.33 2.06
CA ASN A 88 -1.25 6.81 3.29
C ASN A 88 -1.33 5.79 4.43
N GLY A 89 -1.97 4.63 4.22
CA GLY A 89 -2.11 3.59 5.24
C GLY A 89 -3.06 3.97 6.38
N VAL A 90 -3.95 4.94 6.17
CA VAL A 90 -4.95 5.37 7.14
C VAL A 90 -6.28 4.64 6.94
N GLY A 91 -6.66 4.38 5.70
CA GLY A 91 -7.89 3.65 5.40
C GLY A 91 -7.77 2.19 5.82
N GLN A 92 -8.71 1.68 6.61
CA GLN A 92 -8.75 0.31 7.14
C GLN A 92 -9.97 -0.48 6.62
N ASN A 93 -11.03 0.24 6.24
CA ASN A 93 -12.29 -0.31 5.80
C ASN A 93 -12.66 0.21 4.40
N LEU A 94 -13.59 -0.50 3.75
CA LEU A 94 -14.22 -0.11 2.50
C LEU A 94 -15.70 0.06 2.77
N VAL A 95 -16.24 1.24 2.52
CA VAL A 95 -17.68 1.47 2.53
C VAL A 95 -18.16 1.33 1.09
N ILE A 96 -18.98 0.32 0.84
CA ILE A 96 -19.51 0.00 -0.49
C ILE A 96 -20.95 0.49 -0.53
N ARG A 97 -21.25 1.42 -1.43
CA ARG A 97 -22.62 1.85 -1.71
C ARG A 97 -23.12 1.20 -2.98
N PHE A 98 -24.16 0.40 -2.86
CA PHE A 98 -24.87 -0.22 -3.96
C PHE A 98 -25.91 0.76 -4.52
N ALA A 99 -26.09 0.79 -5.83
CA ALA A 99 -27.10 1.63 -6.48
C ALA A 99 -28.54 1.07 -6.24
N GLN A 100 -28.63 -0.19 -5.84
CA GLN A 100 -29.85 -0.91 -5.51
C GLN A 100 -29.65 -1.67 -4.19
N GLN A 101 -30.41 -2.73 -3.96
CA GLN A 101 -30.31 -3.51 -2.76
C GLN A 101 -29.00 -4.32 -2.73
N PRO A 102 -28.24 -4.30 -1.61
CA PRO A 102 -27.01 -5.06 -1.49
C PRO A 102 -27.28 -6.58 -1.60
N PRO A 103 -26.27 -7.37 -2.01
CA PRO A 103 -26.35 -8.83 -1.89
C PRO A 103 -26.51 -9.22 -0.43
N ASP A 104 -27.14 -10.37 -0.18
CA ASP A 104 -27.23 -10.93 1.16
C ASP A 104 -25.85 -11.02 1.83
N ARG A 105 -25.81 -10.82 3.15
CA ARG A 105 -24.57 -10.74 3.92
C ARG A 105 -23.72 -11.98 3.74
N ASP A 106 -24.35 -13.15 3.75
CA ASP A 106 -23.65 -14.43 3.59
C ASP A 106 -23.03 -14.55 2.19
N VAL A 107 -23.73 -14.09 1.15
CA VAL A 107 -23.22 -14.06 -0.23
C VAL A 107 -22.03 -13.09 -0.36
N LEU A 108 -22.11 -11.92 0.28
CA LEU A 108 -21.02 -10.95 0.30
C LEU A 108 -19.80 -11.51 1.03
N ASN A 109 -19.99 -12.04 2.24
CA ASN A 109 -18.91 -12.63 3.03
C ASN A 109 -18.27 -13.82 2.31
N ASP A 110 -19.06 -14.73 1.72
CA ASP A 110 -18.55 -15.85 0.94
C ASP A 110 -17.63 -15.39 -0.21
N ARG A 111 -17.97 -14.30 -0.89
CA ARG A 111 -17.13 -13.73 -1.96
C ARG A 111 -15.86 -13.09 -1.40
N LEU A 112 -15.95 -12.36 -0.29
CA LEU A 112 -14.80 -11.71 0.36
C LEU A 112 -13.81 -12.73 0.93
N GLU A 113 -14.31 -13.74 1.65
CA GLU A 113 -13.52 -14.79 2.31
C GLU A 113 -12.74 -15.65 1.31
N ARG A 114 -13.28 -15.87 0.10
CA ARG A 114 -12.58 -16.55 -1.00
C ARG A 114 -11.29 -15.85 -1.41
N ILE A 115 -11.23 -14.52 -1.28
CA ILE A 115 -10.01 -13.75 -1.58
C ILE A 115 -9.14 -13.67 -0.34
N TYR A 116 -9.73 -13.25 0.79
CA TYR A 116 -9.04 -13.10 2.07
C TYR A 116 -9.96 -13.53 3.23
N PRO A 117 -9.57 -14.55 4.02
CA PRO A 117 -10.40 -15.08 5.12
C PRO A 117 -10.67 -14.10 6.27
N ASP A 118 -9.93 -13.00 6.33
CA ASP A 118 -10.02 -11.96 7.36
C ASP A 118 -10.80 -10.71 6.87
N CYS A 119 -11.43 -10.80 5.71
CA CYS A 119 -12.30 -9.76 5.14
C CYS A 119 -13.78 -10.13 5.29
N PHE A 120 -14.56 -9.27 5.94
CA PHE A 120 -15.98 -9.51 6.19
C PHE A 120 -16.75 -8.19 6.34
N ALA A 121 -18.07 -8.25 6.13
CA ALA A 121 -18.99 -7.13 6.32
C ALA A 121 -19.23 -6.85 7.83
N LEU A 122 -19.02 -5.61 8.25
CA LEU A 122 -19.17 -5.10 9.62
C LEU A 122 -20.59 -4.58 9.85
N GLU A 123 -20.91 -3.45 9.22
CA GLU A 123 -22.20 -2.78 9.30
C GLU A 123 -22.99 -3.17 8.05
N TYR A 124 -23.89 -4.14 8.21
CA TYR A 124 -24.78 -4.63 7.17
C TYR A 124 -26.22 -4.48 7.65
N ALA A 125 -26.96 -3.58 7.01
CA ALA A 125 -28.40 -3.48 7.15
C ALA A 125 -29.02 -3.77 5.78
N ALA A 126 -29.86 -4.80 5.67
CA ALA A 126 -30.45 -5.23 4.39
C ALA A 126 -31.34 -4.16 3.72
N GLU A 127 -31.75 -3.16 4.49
CA GLU A 127 -32.56 -2.02 4.06
C GLU A 127 -31.69 -0.82 3.65
N GLU A 128 -30.40 -0.82 3.98
CA GLU A 128 -29.46 0.24 3.62
C GLU A 128 -28.63 -0.17 2.40
N PRO A 129 -28.40 0.75 1.45
CA PRO A 129 -27.57 0.47 0.28
C PRO A 129 -26.08 0.45 0.62
N GLU A 130 -25.69 0.78 1.85
CA GLU A 130 -24.30 0.86 2.28
C GLU A 130 -23.89 -0.36 3.11
N VAL A 131 -22.72 -0.88 2.80
CA VAL A 131 -22.10 -1.96 3.57
C VAL A 131 -20.66 -1.61 3.87
N GLU A 132 -20.30 -1.59 5.14
CA GLU A 132 -18.91 -1.45 5.57
C GLU A 132 -18.21 -2.81 5.58
N VAL A 133 -17.06 -2.90 4.93
CA VAL A 133 -16.24 -4.11 4.81
C VAL A 133 -14.86 -3.87 5.40
N ARG A 134 -14.42 -4.79 6.25
CA ARG A 134 -13.07 -4.80 6.81
C ARG A 134 -12.07 -5.43 5.83
N VAL A 135 -10.90 -4.83 5.63
CA VAL A 135 -9.83 -5.34 4.72
C VAL A 135 -8.85 -6.32 5.40
N GLY A 136 -8.88 -6.40 6.73
CA GLY A 136 -8.19 -7.44 7.50
C GLY A 136 -6.66 -7.30 7.65
N VAL A 137 -6.04 -6.16 7.37
CA VAL A 137 -4.56 -6.05 7.51
C VAL A 137 -4.16 -5.67 8.93
N ILE A 138 -3.39 -6.53 9.60
CA ILE A 138 -2.78 -6.23 10.90
C ILE A 138 -1.68 -5.17 10.71
N ASP A 139 -1.87 -4.03 11.37
CA ASP A 139 -0.88 -2.97 11.40
C ASP A 139 0.37 -3.39 12.19
N SER A 140 1.54 -3.16 11.58
CA SER A 140 2.82 -3.32 12.26
C SER A 140 3.41 -1.96 12.59
N LYS A 141 3.51 -1.64 13.88
CA LYS A 141 4.20 -0.43 14.36
C LYS A 141 5.69 -0.40 13.97
N LEU A 142 6.29 -1.57 13.75
CA LEU A 142 7.72 -1.73 13.43
C LEU A 142 8.00 -1.57 11.93
N ASN A 143 7.01 -1.82 11.06
CA ASN A 143 7.17 -1.68 9.62
C ASN A 143 5.86 -1.19 8.96
N PRO A 144 5.52 0.10 9.15
CA PRO A 144 4.27 0.67 8.64
C PRO A 144 4.18 0.61 7.12
N ALA A 145 5.28 0.88 6.40
CA ALA A 145 5.31 0.86 4.94
C ALA A 145 4.97 -0.51 4.34
N SER A 146 5.42 -1.62 4.97
CA SER A 146 5.02 -2.97 4.54
C SER A 146 3.52 -3.24 4.76
N ALA A 147 2.95 -2.75 5.87
CA ALA A 147 1.54 -2.89 6.14
C ALA A 147 0.69 -2.09 5.14
N THR A 148 1.13 -0.87 4.80
CA THR A 148 0.49 -0.04 3.77
C THR A 148 0.52 -0.71 2.40
N HIS A 149 1.66 -1.27 1.98
CA HIS A 149 1.74 -1.96 0.68
C HIS A 149 0.83 -3.19 0.62
N ARG A 150 0.84 -4.02 1.68
CA ARG A 150 -0.09 -5.17 1.78
C ARG A 150 -1.54 -4.72 1.67
N ARG A 151 -1.91 -3.65 2.36
CA ARG A 151 -3.28 -3.11 2.31
C ARG A 151 -3.66 -2.65 0.91
N TYR A 152 -2.77 -1.92 0.24
CA TYR A 152 -2.97 -1.51 -1.16
C TYR A 152 -3.23 -2.72 -2.07
N VAL A 153 -2.39 -3.75 -2.00
CA VAL A 153 -2.56 -4.99 -2.80
C VAL A 153 -3.87 -5.70 -2.45
N ARG A 154 -4.23 -5.78 -1.17
CA ARG A 154 -5.49 -6.40 -0.74
C ARG A 154 -6.70 -5.67 -1.30
N VAL A 155 -6.77 -4.35 -1.13
CA VAL A 155 -7.91 -3.55 -1.64
C VAL A 155 -8.00 -3.66 -3.16
N HIS A 156 -6.88 -3.61 -3.87
CA HIS A 156 -6.87 -3.79 -5.32
C HIS A 156 -7.45 -5.14 -5.73
N ARG A 157 -7.06 -6.23 -5.07
CA ARG A 157 -7.61 -7.57 -5.35
C ARG A 157 -9.06 -7.71 -4.94
N LEU A 158 -9.47 -7.16 -3.80
CA LEU A 158 -10.89 -7.16 -3.38
C LEU A 158 -11.76 -6.45 -4.41
N ILE A 159 -11.32 -5.29 -4.90
CA ILE A 159 -12.03 -4.55 -5.94
C ILE A 159 -12.10 -5.38 -7.23
N ASP A 160 -10.96 -5.82 -7.77
CA ASP A 160 -10.93 -6.46 -9.09
C ASP A 160 -11.56 -7.86 -9.09
N GLU A 161 -11.36 -8.66 -8.04
CA GLU A 161 -11.75 -10.08 -8.01
C GLU A 161 -13.11 -10.30 -7.32
N ALA A 162 -13.55 -9.41 -6.42
CA ALA A 162 -14.88 -9.53 -5.78
C ALA A 162 -15.85 -8.45 -6.26
N LEU A 163 -15.50 -7.16 -6.17
CA LEU A 163 -16.47 -6.08 -6.37
C LEU A 163 -16.78 -5.80 -7.84
N VAL A 164 -15.79 -5.88 -8.73
CA VAL A 164 -16.01 -5.70 -10.18
C VAL A 164 -16.96 -6.78 -10.72
N PRO A 165 -16.74 -8.10 -10.48
CA PRO A 165 -17.71 -9.11 -10.91
C PRO A 165 -19.06 -8.97 -10.21
N MET A 166 -19.08 -8.53 -8.95
CA MET A 166 -20.33 -8.30 -8.21
C MET A 166 -21.15 -7.15 -8.79
N SER A 167 -20.50 -6.15 -9.38
CA SER A 167 -21.20 -5.00 -9.96
C SER A 167 -22.10 -5.35 -11.14
N GLU A 168 -21.94 -6.53 -11.75
CA GLU A 168 -22.82 -7.05 -12.80
C GLU A 168 -24.18 -7.50 -12.24
N ASP A 169 -24.17 -8.19 -11.10
CA ASP A 169 -25.37 -8.72 -10.44
C ASP A 169 -26.01 -7.69 -9.48
N HIS A 170 -25.16 -6.94 -8.77
CA HIS A 170 -25.50 -5.97 -7.75
C HIS A 170 -24.76 -4.65 -8.05
N PRO A 171 -25.38 -3.74 -8.83
CA PRO A 171 -24.72 -2.52 -9.28
C PRO A 171 -24.16 -1.70 -8.12
N ILE A 172 -22.86 -1.41 -8.18
CA ILE A 172 -22.15 -0.58 -7.19
C ILE A 172 -22.09 0.84 -7.72
N GLU A 173 -22.45 1.83 -6.89
CA GLU A 173 -22.35 3.25 -7.24
C GLU A 173 -20.96 3.78 -6.91
N VAL A 174 -20.53 3.56 -5.66
CA VAL A 174 -19.27 4.08 -5.14
C VAL A 174 -18.68 3.16 -4.07
N VAL A 175 -17.35 3.08 -4.06
CA VAL A 175 -16.57 2.47 -2.98
C VAL A 175 -15.74 3.57 -2.33
N PHE A 176 -15.95 3.82 -1.05
CA PHE A 176 -15.19 4.79 -0.27
C PHE A 176 -14.17 4.09 0.63
N VAL A 177 -12.90 4.51 0.58
CA VAL A 177 -11.89 3.99 1.50
C VAL A 177 -11.89 4.79 2.81
N SER A 178 -12.32 4.14 3.90
CA SER A 178 -12.43 4.74 5.24
C SER A 178 -11.28 4.33 6.15
#